data_AF-A0A6A4VJ13-F1
#
_entry.id   AF-A0A6A4VJ13-F1
#
_cell.length_a   1.000
_cell.length_b   1.000
_cell.length_c   1.000
_cell.angle_alpha   90.00
_cell.angle_beta   90.00
_cell.angle_gamma   90.00
#
_symmetry.space_group_name_H-M   'P 1'
#
loop_
_entity.id
_entity.type
_entity.pdbx_description
1 polymer ?
#
loop_
_entity_poly.entity_id
_entity_poly.type
_entity_poly.pdbx_seq_one_letter_code
_entity_poly.pdbx_strand_id
1 'polypeptide(L)'
;MTGESASRTPIITAAADMADLVVAVSMTGDEFQDRTLWLDRTSRSVYSQPSAALELWSEDERTTLLTHPSLEHAGGLGRLVDDRLFWTDTSTGTLWSVDALKEGAEPRALAEVPGGRALRLLHPWTQPAASEPVCGPGALQCSQLCLRTVGYFHSPSAECACADGLQLADDGKTCELD
;
A
#
# COMPACT_ATOMS: atom_id res chain seq x y z
N MET A 1 7.06 40.43 18.10
CA MET A 1 6.02 40.08 17.10
C MET A 1 6.63 39.03 16.19
N THR A 2 6.63 37.78 16.64
CA THR A 2 7.18 36.63 15.90
C THR A 2 6.00 35.86 15.36
N GLY A 3 5.91 35.78 14.03
CA GLY A 3 4.86 35.05 13.33
C GLY A 3 5.21 33.57 13.26
N GLU A 4 4.34 32.74 13.81
CA GLU A 4 4.44 31.28 13.77
C GLU A 4 3.79 30.79 12.46
N SER A 5 4.61 30.38 11.51
CA SER A 5 4.15 29.78 10.25
C SER A 5 3.91 28.29 10.46
N ALA A 6 2.75 27.93 11.00
CA ALA A 6 2.30 26.54 11.05
C ALA A 6 1.96 26.07 9.62
N SER A 7 2.90 25.38 8.97
CA SER A 7 2.68 24.66 7.72
C SER A 7 1.78 23.46 7.99
N ARG A 8 0.47 23.68 8.03
CA ARG A 8 -0.53 22.62 8.05
C ARG A 8 -0.64 22.04 6.64
N THR A 9 0.03 20.93 6.39
CA THR A 9 -0.24 20.09 5.22
C THR A 9 -1.71 19.68 5.26
N PRO A 10 -2.51 19.96 4.22
CA PRO A 10 -3.90 19.52 4.22
C PRO A 10 -3.95 18.00 4.04
N ILE A 11 -4.42 17.29 5.06
CA ILE A 11 -4.90 15.92 4.90
C ILE A 11 -6.23 16.03 4.15
N ILE A 12 -6.21 15.78 2.84
CA ILE A 12 -7.43 15.71 2.03
C ILE A 12 -8.11 14.39 2.36
N THR A 13 -9.07 14.41 3.29
CA THR A 13 -9.93 13.27 3.59
C THR A 13 -10.99 13.14 2.51
N ALA A 14 -10.70 12.41 1.43
CA ALA A 14 -11.73 11.89 0.56
C ALA A 14 -12.32 10.64 1.23
N ALA A 15 -13.48 10.80 1.87
CA ALA A 15 -14.23 9.69 2.43
C ALA A 15 -14.94 8.94 1.28
N ALA A 16 -14.22 8.05 0.60
CA ALA A 16 -14.87 6.86 0.07
C ALA A 16 -15.34 6.02 1.26
N ASP A 17 -16.47 5.32 1.16
CA ASP A 17 -16.87 4.35 2.17
C ASP A 17 -15.84 3.20 2.15
N MET A 18 -14.79 3.33 2.97
CA MET A 18 -13.62 2.46 2.96
C MET A 18 -13.92 1.05 3.48
N ALA A 19 -15.12 0.78 4.01
CA ALA A 19 -15.49 -0.53 4.55
C ALA A 19 -15.52 -1.63 3.48
N ASP A 20 -15.78 -1.26 2.23
CA ASP A 20 -15.88 -2.18 1.09
C ASP A 20 -14.60 -2.22 0.24
N LEU A 21 -13.60 -1.42 0.60
CA LEU A 21 -12.35 -1.30 -0.13
C LEU A 21 -11.29 -2.25 0.46
N VAL A 22 -10.79 -3.15 -0.36
CA VAL A 22 -9.62 -3.97 -0.03
C VAL A 22 -8.44 -3.49 -0.86
N VAL A 23 -7.48 -2.83 -0.21
CA VAL A 23 -6.29 -2.29 -0.88
C VAL A 23 -5.16 -3.31 -0.81
N ALA A 24 -4.50 -3.55 -1.94
CA ALA A 24 -3.28 -4.33 -1.99
C ALA A 24 -2.21 -3.56 -2.76
N VAL A 25 -1.13 -3.23 -2.07
CA VAL A 25 0.06 -2.71 -2.74
C VAL A 25 0.82 -3.91 -3.27
N SER A 26 0.85 -4.08 -4.60
CA SER A 26 1.68 -5.08 -5.25
C SER A 26 2.94 -4.42 -5.78
N MET A 27 4.09 -4.89 -5.33
CA MET A 27 5.38 -4.57 -5.94
C MET A 27 5.81 -5.78 -6.75
N THR A 28 5.68 -5.70 -8.07
CA THR A 28 6.20 -6.70 -9.01
C THR A 28 7.42 -6.10 -9.71
N GLY A 29 8.60 -6.72 -9.61
CA GLY A 29 9.69 -6.45 -10.56
C GLY A 29 9.36 -7.12 -11.90
N ASP A 30 9.90 -6.80 -13.07
CA ASP A 30 11.00 -5.92 -13.53
C ASP A 30 10.76 -4.41 -13.29
N GLU A 31 11.79 -3.57 -13.37
CA GLU A 31 11.77 -2.12 -13.10
C GLU A 31 10.44 -1.36 -13.43
N PHE A 32 9.81 -0.79 -12.38
CA PHE A 32 8.88 0.36 -12.41
C PHE A 32 7.57 0.25 -13.20
N GLN A 33 6.70 -0.72 -12.88
CA GLN A 33 5.26 -0.41 -12.90
C GLN A 33 4.82 -0.03 -11.49
N ASP A 34 5.15 1.21 -11.10
CA ASP A 34 4.64 1.82 -9.87
C ASP A 34 3.13 2.01 -10.01
N ARG A 35 2.38 0.95 -9.70
CA ARG A 35 0.92 0.90 -9.79
C ARG A 35 0.33 0.45 -8.47
N THR A 36 -0.71 1.13 -8.04
CA THR A 36 -1.53 0.73 -6.91
C THR A 36 -2.72 -0.08 -7.40
N LEU A 37 -3.01 -1.19 -6.71
CA LEU A 37 -4.18 -2.02 -6.97
C LEU A 37 -5.14 -1.96 -5.78
N TRP A 38 -6.43 -1.98 -6.09
CA TRP A 38 -7.47 -2.10 -5.08
C TRP A 38 -8.66 -2.87 -5.63
N LEU A 39 -9.39 -3.46 -4.70
CA LEU A 39 -10.62 -4.17 -4.95
C LEU A 39 -11.76 -3.42 -4.30
N ASP A 40 -12.82 -3.20 -5.05
CA ASP A 40 -14.11 -2.70 -4.59
C ASP A 40 -15.10 -3.87 -4.56
N ARG A 41 -15.61 -4.20 -3.37
CA ARG A 41 -16.55 -5.32 -3.17
C ARG A 41 -17.94 -5.02 -3.70
N THR A 42 -18.33 -3.74 -3.69
CA THR A 42 -19.64 -3.27 -4.17
C THR A 42 -19.69 -3.33 -5.69
N SER A 43 -18.64 -2.84 -6.36
CA SER A 43 -18.54 -2.98 -7.83
C SER A 43 -18.11 -4.38 -8.26
N ARG A 44 -17.58 -5.19 -7.33
CA ARG A 44 -17.01 -6.53 -7.55
C ARG A 44 -15.90 -6.49 -8.59
N SER A 45 -15.02 -5.50 -8.48
CA SER A 45 -13.98 -5.24 -9.47
C SER A 45 -12.62 -5.00 -8.82
N VAL A 46 -11.57 -5.39 -9.54
CA VAL A 46 -10.19 -5.03 -9.23
C VAL A 46 -9.73 -3.95 -10.20
N TYR A 47 -9.18 -2.88 -9.65
CA TYR A 47 -8.65 -1.75 -10.38
C TYR A 47 -7.14 -1.64 -10.21
N SER A 48 -6.50 -1.00 -11.18
CA SER A 48 -5.09 -0.66 -11.16
C SER A 48 -4.86 0.72 -11.76
N GLN A 49 -4.05 1.53 -11.11
CA GLN A 49 -3.64 2.85 -11.59
C GLN A 49 -2.17 3.10 -11.27
N PRO A 50 -1.45 3.96 -12.01
CA PRO A 50 -0.13 4.42 -11.59
C PRO A 50 -0.19 5.05 -10.19
N SER A 51 0.72 4.69 -9.28
CA SER A 51 0.65 5.15 -7.88
C SER A 51 0.73 6.68 -7.79
N ALA A 52 1.49 7.33 -8.67
CA ALA A 52 1.52 8.79 -8.78
C ALA A 52 0.15 9.41 -9.15
N ALA A 53 -0.67 8.72 -9.94
CA ALA A 53 -2.02 9.18 -10.28
C ALA A 53 -2.98 9.06 -9.09
N LEU A 54 -2.77 8.07 -8.20
CA LEU A 54 -3.55 7.92 -6.97
C LEU A 54 -3.27 9.08 -5.99
N GLU A 55 -2.02 9.52 -5.86
CA GLU A 55 -1.68 10.68 -5.01
C GLU A 55 -2.41 11.96 -5.45
N LEU A 56 -2.70 12.07 -6.76
CA LEU A 56 -3.43 13.18 -7.36
C LEU A 56 -4.93 12.93 -7.48
N TRP A 57 -5.43 11.78 -7.02
CA TRP A 57 -6.83 11.35 -7.15
C TRP A 57 -7.35 11.41 -8.60
N SER A 58 -6.47 11.19 -9.59
CA SER A 58 -6.82 11.22 -11.01
C SER A 58 -7.50 9.92 -11.43
N GLU A 59 -8.67 10.02 -12.07
CA GLU A 59 -9.38 8.84 -12.60
C GLU A 59 -8.94 8.44 -14.02
N ASP A 60 -8.18 9.29 -14.72
CA ASP A 60 -7.90 9.17 -16.16
C ASP A 60 -7.04 7.95 -16.54
N GLU A 61 -6.34 7.35 -15.57
CA GLU A 61 -5.43 6.22 -15.79
C GLU A 61 -5.85 4.94 -15.07
N ARG A 62 -7.07 4.92 -14.51
CA ARG A 62 -7.63 3.75 -13.84
C ARG A 62 -8.03 2.69 -14.87
N THR A 63 -7.46 1.50 -14.72
CA THR A 63 -7.82 0.31 -15.52
C THR A 63 -8.57 -0.69 -14.66
N THR A 64 -9.63 -1.28 -15.20
CA THR A 64 -10.31 -2.43 -14.57
C THR A 64 -9.63 -3.72 -15.04
N LEU A 65 -9.07 -4.47 -14.10
CA LEU A 65 -8.35 -5.73 -14.39
C LEU A 65 -9.24 -6.96 -14.33
N LEU A 66 -10.26 -6.93 -13.47
CA LEU A 66 -11.17 -8.05 -13.28
C LEU A 66 -12.51 -7.53 -12.78
N THR A 67 -13.60 -8.13 -13.23
CA THR A 67 -14.92 -8.05 -12.58
C THR A 67 -15.46 -9.47 -12.45
N HIS A 68 -15.78 -9.89 -11.24
CA HIS A 68 -16.18 -11.28 -10.97
C HIS A 68 -17.05 -11.40 -9.71
N PRO A 69 -18.10 -12.23 -9.70
CA PRO A 69 -19.00 -12.35 -8.54
C PRO A 69 -18.31 -12.73 -7.23
N SER A 70 -17.26 -13.56 -7.27
CA SER A 70 -16.53 -13.94 -6.05
C SER A 70 -15.74 -12.81 -5.37
N LEU A 71 -15.70 -11.60 -5.97
CA LEU A 71 -15.08 -10.43 -5.36
C LEU A 71 -15.99 -9.74 -4.33
N GLU A 72 -17.29 -10.04 -4.31
CA GLU A 72 -18.25 -9.48 -3.35
C GLU A 72 -17.81 -9.72 -1.90
N HIS A 73 -17.26 -10.89 -1.62
CA HIS A 73 -16.82 -11.27 -0.28
C HIS A 73 -15.30 -11.33 -0.15
N ALA A 74 -14.57 -10.57 -0.97
CA ALA A 74 -13.11 -10.65 -0.94
C ALA A 74 -12.53 -10.22 0.43
N GLY A 75 -11.61 -11.02 0.97
CA GLY A 75 -10.91 -10.75 2.24
C GLY A 75 -9.43 -10.36 2.09
N GLY A 76 -8.87 -10.53 0.90
CA GLY A 76 -7.49 -10.18 0.58
C GLY A 76 -7.24 -10.24 -0.92
N LEU A 77 -6.30 -9.44 -1.40
CA LEU A 77 -5.89 -9.33 -2.80
C LEU A 77 -4.36 -9.38 -2.90
N GLY A 78 -3.84 -9.98 -3.96
CA GLY A 78 -2.42 -9.95 -4.29
C GLY A 78 -2.19 -10.11 -5.79
N ARG A 79 -1.04 -9.61 -6.28
CA ARG A 79 -0.57 -9.78 -7.67
C ARG A 79 0.89 -10.23 -7.69
N LEU A 80 1.18 -11.23 -8.52
CA LEU A 80 2.55 -11.71 -8.82
C LEU A 80 3.05 -11.11 -10.15
N VAL A 81 4.35 -11.24 -10.40
CA VAL A 81 5.11 -10.66 -11.52
C VAL A 81 4.55 -10.94 -12.92
N ASP A 82 3.79 -12.01 -13.12
CA ASP A 82 3.17 -12.32 -14.42
C ASP A 82 1.69 -11.88 -14.48
N ASP A 83 1.35 -10.75 -13.88
CA ASP A 83 -0.02 -10.19 -13.90
C ASP A 83 -1.14 -11.09 -13.36
N ARG A 84 -0.72 -12.11 -12.63
CA ARG A 84 -1.63 -13.06 -12.00
C ARG A 84 -2.19 -12.46 -10.74
N LEU A 85 -3.51 -12.27 -10.72
CA LEU A 85 -4.26 -11.87 -9.55
C LEU A 85 -4.59 -13.09 -8.68
N PHE A 86 -4.64 -12.85 -7.38
CA PHE A 86 -5.06 -13.79 -6.36
C PHE A 86 -5.95 -13.07 -5.36
N TRP A 87 -7.06 -13.70 -4.96
CA TRP A 87 -7.91 -13.15 -3.90
C TRP A 87 -8.57 -14.26 -3.09
N THR A 88 -8.87 -13.95 -1.84
CA THR A 88 -9.60 -14.85 -0.94
C THR A 88 -11.07 -14.44 -0.89
N ASP A 89 -11.99 -15.40 -0.94
CA ASP A 89 -13.43 -15.21 -0.70
C ASP A 89 -13.76 -15.67 0.72
N THR A 90 -14.22 -14.76 1.59
CA THR A 90 -14.55 -15.06 2.99
C THR A 90 -15.84 -15.86 3.14
N SER A 91 -16.74 -15.78 2.16
CA SER A 91 -18.03 -16.47 2.20
C SER A 91 -17.90 -17.95 1.83
N THR A 92 -17.11 -18.25 0.79
CA THR A 92 -16.88 -19.62 0.33
C THR A 92 -15.61 -20.24 0.92
N GLY A 93 -14.73 -19.44 1.51
CA GLY A 93 -13.43 -19.89 1.95
C GLY A 93 -12.57 -20.37 0.78
N THR A 94 -12.53 -19.63 -0.33
CA THR A 94 -11.81 -20.04 -1.55
C THR A 94 -10.69 -19.07 -1.88
N LEU A 95 -9.51 -19.60 -2.23
CA LEU A 95 -8.45 -18.86 -2.90
C LEU A 95 -8.68 -18.93 -4.41
N TRP A 96 -8.91 -17.78 -5.02
CA TRP A 96 -9.09 -17.63 -6.46
C TRP A 96 -7.82 -17.11 -7.13
N SER A 97 -7.71 -17.36 -8.42
CA SER A 97 -6.66 -16.76 -9.25
C SER A 97 -7.12 -16.58 -10.69
N VAL A 98 -6.63 -15.53 -11.35
CA VAL A 98 -6.78 -15.31 -12.79
C VAL A 98 -5.52 -14.67 -13.35
N ASP A 99 -5.24 -14.95 -14.61
CA ASP A 99 -4.21 -14.27 -15.40
C ASP A 99 -4.85 -13.03 -16.04
N ALA A 100 -4.75 -11.87 -15.38
CA ALA A 100 -5.62 -10.72 -15.68
C ALA A 100 -5.29 -10.00 -16.99
N LEU A 101 -4.09 -10.21 -17.55
CA LEU A 101 -3.70 -9.64 -18.84
C LEU A 101 -3.89 -10.61 -20.02
N LYS A 102 -4.19 -11.88 -19.76
CA LYS A 102 -4.42 -12.86 -20.81
C LYS A 102 -5.87 -12.80 -21.27
N GLU A 103 -6.06 -12.49 -22.55
CA GLU A 103 -7.39 -12.46 -23.17
C GLU A 103 -8.11 -13.81 -23.01
N GLY A 104 -9.36 -13.77 -22.54
CA GLY A 104 -10.18 -14.95 -22.28
C GLY A 104 -9.75 -15.80 -21.08
N ALA A 105 -8.87 -15.29 -20.20
CA ALA A 105 -8.54 -15.97 -18.96
C ALA A 105 -9.71 -15.88 -17.97
N GLU A 106 -10.10 -17.04 -17.44
CA GLU A 106 -11.20 -17.15 -16.47
C GLU A 106 -10.66 -17.37 -15.05
N PRO A 107 -11.31 -16.77 -14.03
CA PRO A 107 -11.05 -17.08 -12.63
C PRO A 107 -11.15 -18.57 -12.31
N ARG A 108 -10.17 -19.08 -11.59
CA ARG A 108 -10.14 -20.46 -11.11
C ARG A 108 -9.92 -20.53 -9.61
N ALA A 109 -10.61 -21.46 -8.96
CA ALA A 109 -10.33 -21.83 -7.58
C ALA A 109 -9.00 -22.61 -7.51
N LEU A 110 -8.11 -22.20 -6.61
CA LEU A 110 -6.82 -22.84 -6.39
C LEU A 110 -6.81 -23.73 -5.14
N ALA A 111 -7.46 -23.27 -4.08
CA ALA A 111 -7.47 -23.95 -2.78
C ALA A 111 -8.63 -23.49 -1.92
N GLU A 112 -8.97 -24.28 -0.91
CA GLU A 112 -9.82 -23.87 0.20
C GLU A 112 -8.98 -23.16 1.27
N VAL A 113 -9.46 -22.01 1.73
CA VAL A 113 -8.87 -21.17 2.78
C VAL A 113 -9.98 -20.84 3.79
N PRO A 114 -10.18 -21.70 4.81
CA PRO A 114 -11.20 -21.48 5.82
C PRO A 114 -11.06 -20.11 6.49
N GLY A 115 -12.14 -19.33 6.48
CA GLY A 115 -12.19 -17.97 7.02
C GLY A 115 -11.65 -16.86 6.10
N GLY A 116 -11.16 -17.18 4.90
CA GLY A 116 -10.88 -16.25 3.79
C GLY A 116 -10.17 -14.93 4.17
N ARG A 117 -9.13 -15.00 4.99
CA ARG A 117 -8.49 -13.81 5.60
C ARG A 117 -7.62 -13.02 4.60
N ALA A 118 -6.88 -12.04 5.14
CA ALA A 118 -5.86 -11.28 4.42
C ALA A 118 -4.88 -12.18 3.66
N LEU A 119 -4.52 -11.76 2.46
CA LEU A 119 -3.56 -12.46 1.59
C LEU A 119 -2.25 -11.67 1.56
N ARG A 120 -1.12 -12.38 1.70
CA ARG A 120 0.21 -11.79 1.50
C ARG A 120 1.03 -12.67 0.56
N LEU A 121 1.56 -12.06 -0.49
CA LEU A 121 2.46 -12.72 -1.42
C LEU A 121 3.91 -12.60 -0.91
N LEU A 122 4.57 -13.75 -0.78
CA LEU A 122 5.95 -13.83 -0.35
C LEU A 122 6.82 -14.13 -1.57
N HIS A 123 7.51 -13.10 -2.05
CA HIS A 123 8.49 -13.22 -3.14
C HIS A 123 9.63 -12.22 -2.88
N PRO A 124 10.91 -12.54 -3.14
CA PRO A 124 12.00 -11.58 -2.96
C PRO A 124 11.77 -10.26 -3.70
N TRP A 125 11.14 -10.30 -4.88
CA TRP A 125 10.78 -9.10 -5.64
C TRP A 125 9.68 -8.24 -5.01
N THR A 126 8.84 -8.78 -4.12
CA THR A 126 7.86 -7.97 -3.39
C THR A 126 8.49 -7.21 -2.22
N GLN A 127 9.77 -7.46 -1.92
CA GLN A 127 10.54 -6.82 -0.85
C GLN A 127 11.99 -6.57 -1.32
N PRO A 128 12.21 -5.68 -2.32
CA PRO A 128 13.55 -5.36 -2.77
C PRO A 128 14.37 -4.78 -1.61
N ALA A 129 15.67 -5.08 -1.60
CA ALA A 129 16.57 -4.47 -0.64
C ALA A 129 16.54 -2.94 -0.81
N ALA A 130 16.44 -2.20 0.29
CA ALA A 130 16.55 -0.75 0.25
C ALA A 130 17.94 -0.37 -0.28
N SER A 131 17.99 0.51 -1.28
CA SER A 131 19.25 0.94 -1.90
C SER A 131 20.10 1.78 -0.94
N GLU A 132 19.46 2.55 -0.05
CA GLU A 132 20.13 3.45 0.88
C GLU A 132 19.45 3.40 2.26
N PRO A 133 20.18 3.03 3.34
CA PRO A 133 19.65 3.08 4.69
C PRO A 133 19.53 4.53 5.16
N VAL A 134 18.31 4.98 5.45
CA VAL A 134 18.05 6.32 6.00
C VAL A 134 18.09 6.37 7.54
N CYS A 135 18.09 5.19 8.18
CA CYS A 135 18.10 5.02 9.63
C CYS A 135 19.23 4.08 10.04
N GLY A 136 19.93 4.39 11.13
CA GLY A 136 20.97 3.53 11.73
C GLY A 136 22.38 4.15 11.71
N PRO A 137 23.42 3.36 12.05
CA PRO A 137 24.80 3.83 12.08
C PRO A 137 25.25 4.36 10.71
N GLY A 138 25.77 5.59 10.68
CA GLY A 138 26.11 6.27 9.42
C GLY A 138 24.93 7.01 8.75
N ALA A 139 23.73 6.95 9.33
CA ALA A 139 22.54 7.67 8.91
C ALA A 139 21.85 8.36 10.12
N LEU A 140 20.54 8.67 10.01
CA LEU A 140 19.79 9.27 11.12
C LEU A 140 19.69 8.28 12.29
N GLN A 141 20.00 8.76 13.48
CA GLN A 141 19.94 7.99 14.72
C GLN A 141 19.00 8.71 15.69
N CYS A 142 17.87 8.07 15.97
CA CYS A 142 16.83 8.55 16.85
C CYS A 142 16.88 7.78 18.18
N SER A 143 16.48 8.41 19.28
CA SER A 143 16.42 7.72 20.58
C SER A 143 15.33 6.64 20.64
N GLN A 144 14.29 6.77 19.82
CA GLN A 144 13.16 5.84 19.77
C GLN A 144 12.85 5.38 18.35
N LEU A 145 12.06 6.14 17.59
CA LEU A 145 11.61 5.75 16.25
C LEU A 145 12.31 6.59 15.19
N CYS A 146 12.82 5.93 14.15
CA CYS A 146 13.28 6.57 12.92
C CYS A 146 12.32 6.19 11.80
N LEU A 147 11.59 7.17 11.29
CA LEU A 147 10.56 6.97 10.28
C LEU A 147 11.09 7.43 8.93
N ARG A 148 10.96 6.58 7.91
CA ARG A 148 11.29 6.95 6.53
C ARG A 148 10.24 7.94 6.03
N THR A 149 10.71 9.05 5.47
CA THR A 149 9.87 10.10 4.89
C THR A 149 10.23 10.32 3.42
N VAL A 150 9.38 11.07 2.73
CA VAL A 150 9.64 11.52 1.37
C VAL A 150 10.24 12.92 1.45
N GLY A 151 11.53 13.04 1.09
CA GLY A 151 12.25 14.31 1.08
C GLY A 151 11.92 15.16 -0.15
N TYR A 152 12.61 16.30 -0.26
CA TYR A 152 12.50 17.16 -1.44
C TYR A 152 12.90 16.41 -2.72
N PHE A 153 12.18 16.64 -3.81
CA PHE A 153 12.31 15.90 -5.08
C PHE A 153 12.21 14.37 -4.95
N HIS A 154 11.37 13.84 -4.04
CA HIS A 154 11.20 12.40 -3.80
C HIS A 154 12.48 11.67 -3.36
N SER A 155 13.45 12.40 -2.79
CA SER A 155 14.64 11.78 -2.23
C SER A 155 14.31 10.95 -0.98
N PRO A 156 14.99 9.81 -0.76
CA PRO A 156 14.94 9.10 0.51
C PRO A 156 15.30 10.03 1.68
N SER A 157 14.40 10.16 2.65
CA SER A 157 14.62 10.94 3.87
C SER A 157 14.15 10.15 5.10
N ALA A 158 14.51 10.65 6.28
CA ALA A 158 13.97 10.14 7.54
C ALA A 158 13.81 11.27 8.56
N GLU A 159 12.91 11.05 9.51
CA GLU A 159 12.70 11.91 10.67
C GLU A 159 12.58 11.07 11.95
N CYS A 160 12.88 11.69 13.09
CA CYS A 160 12.70 11.04 14.38
C CYS A 160 11.29 11.27 14.91
N ALA A 161 10.71 10.23 15.50
CA ALA A 161 9.42 10.29 16.18
C ALA A 161 9.52 9.67 17.57
N CYS A 162 8.69 10.17 18.47
CA CYS A 162 8.62 9.71 19.84
C CYS A 162 7.40 8.82 20.05
N ALA A 163 7.51 7.87 20.98
CA ALA A 163 6.38 7.10 21.47
C ALA A 163 5.37 8.03 22.15
N ASP A 164 4.12 7.56 22.24
CA ASP A 164 3.04 8.33 22.83
C ASP A 164 3.40 8.84 24.24
N GLY A 165 3.15 10.12 24.48
CA GLY A 165 3.42 10.78 25.76
C GLY A 165 4.82 11.39 25.91
N LEU A 166 5.64 11.37 24.87
CA LEU A 166 6.95 12.04 24.81
C LEU A 166 6.99 13.09 23.69
N GLN A 167 7.79 14.13 23.86
CA GLN A 167 8.06 15.15 22.86
C GLN A 167 9.46 15.00 22.28
N LEU A 168 9.60 15.37 21.00
CA LEU A 168 10.90 15.43 20.35
C LEU A 168 11.62 16.69 20.81
N ALA A 169 12.82 16.52 21.35
CA ALA A 169 13.68 17.61 21.80
C ALA A 169 14.18 18.46 20.63
N ASP A 170 14.74 19.63 20.94
CA ASP A 170 15.26 20.59 19.95
C ASP A 170 16.41 20.03 19.09
N ASP A 171 17.08 18.95 19.54
CA ASP A 171 18.10 18.26 18.76
C ASP A 171 17.52 17.43 17.59
N GLY A 172 16.19 17.30 17.52
CA GLY A 172 15.45 16.56 16.50
C GLY A 172 15.66 15.05 16.55
N LYS A 173 16.18 14.51 17.65
CA LYS A 173 16.59 13.10 17.78
C LYS A 173 16.19 12.46 19.10
N THR A 174 16.23 13.23 20.18
CA THR A 174 15.98 12.77 21.54
C THR A 174 14.52 12.96 21.91
N CYS A 175 13.95 11.99 22.62
CA CYS A 175 12.58 12.05 23.14
C CYS A 175 12.59 12.28 24.65
N GLU A 176 11.85 13.28 25.10
CA GLU A 176 11.81 13.73 26.50
C GLU A 176 10.35 13.84 26.99
N LEU A 177 10.16 13.72 28.31
CA LEU A 177 8.89 14.07 28.94
C LEU A 177 8.86 15.60 29.12
N ASP A 178 7.75 16.25 28.76
CA ASP A 178 7.53 17.68 29.06
C ASP A 178 7.62 17.99 30.57
#